data_AF-A0A7V7MZR4-F1
#
_entry.id   AF-A0A7V7MZR4-F1
#
_cell.length_a   1.000
_cell.length_b   1.000
_cell.length_c   1.000
_cell.angle_alpha   90.00
_cell.angle_beta   90.00
_cell.angle_gamma   90.00
#
_symmetry.space_group_name_H-M   'P 1'
#
loop_
_entity.id
_entity.type
_entity.pdbx_description
1 polymer ?
#
loop_
_entity_poly.entity_id
_entity_poly.type
_entity_poly.pdbx_seq_one_letter_code
_entity_poly.pdbx_strand_id
1 'polypeptide(L)'
;MIQNMTPQQQLARVNQLAQQRQLPQALTIAQGINQQHPQFAPAWLSSAILYFQTNQAQKAEQALGKARQLEPENETFAFHEIMMLDAMNRPELALQLAQKLANIPLSDDAMNKSLAYIFEKNEDFKAALRLFKHLSKQQPRHTGWLLKMAQIEQNLGHFAAAEKRCQQVLIIQPGNADALFILSHLKKQTEQNNHIDQLIQLSQQQPASEQAKIYFALAKELEDCQQYAESFTARKKAADIYRQSFQYEIASDLSFMQQIRTDFNAEFMQKNMTGHDTDEPVFIVGLPRSGTTLLDRIITSHSEVMAAGELKQFNRCMLQGLQAMNLNPQLSRTEIVTASTGLDFLKLGEAYLRTSRTRTGHTPHFTDKFPQNSYYVGMILKALPQAKIIIMKRHPIAVCYAVYNQLFNEDSYLYSYDLEEMADYYIEHDKLLSHWQHIGDDRVITVYY
;
A
#
# COMPACT_ATOMS: atom_id res chain seq x y z
N MET A 1 -23.45 -1.54 -42.93
CA MET A 1 -24.05 -0.32 -42.34
C MET A 1 -23.06 0.57 -41.57
N ILE A 2 -21.79 0.21 -41.38
CA ILE A 2 -20.81 1.02 -40.61
C ILE A 2 -20.17 2.15 -41.44
N GLN A 3 -20.11 2.01 -42.77
CA GLN A 3 -19.40 2.94 -43.68
C GLN A 3 -20.01 4.36 -43.78
N ASN A 4 -21.24 4.58 -43.30
CA ASN A 4 -21.91 5.90 -43.33
C ASN A 4 -22.04 6.56 -41.94
N MET A 5 -21.43 5.97 -40.90
CA MET A 5 -21.47 6.55 -39.55
C MET A 5 -20.32 7.52 -39.35
N THR A 6 -20.58 8.64 -38.70
CA THR A 6 -19.53 9.55 -38.23
C THR A 6 -18.61 8.85 -37.21
N PRO A 7 -17.35 9.30 -37.03
CA PRO A 7 -16.44 8.75 -36.02
C PRO A 7 -17.05 8.72 -34.63
N GLN A 8 -17.85 9.74 -34.28
CA GLN A 8 -18.56 9.84 -33.00
C GLN A 8 -19.65 8.76 -32.85
N GLN A 9 -20.42 8.48 -33.92
CA GLN A 9 -21.44 7.42 -33.91
C GLN A 9 -20.80 6.03 -33.83
N GLN A 10 -19.69 5.82 -34.54
CA GLN A 10 -18.92 4.58 -34.45
C GLN A 10 -18.35 4.40 -33.03
N LEU A 11 -17.84 5.47 -32.41
CA LEU A 11 -17.33 5.44 -31.04
C LEU A 11 -18.42 5.15 -30.00
N ALA A 12 -19.63 5.71 -30.17
CA ALA A 12 -20.77 5.39 -29.32
C ALA A 12 -21.09 3.88 -29.37
N ARG A 13 -20.99 3.26 -30.56
CA ARG A 13 -21.14 1.82 -30.72
C ARG A 13 -20.02 1.03 -30.04
N VAL A 14 -18.77 1.49 -30.12
CA VAL A 14 -17.64 0.89 -29.37
C VAL A 14 -17.95 0.88 -27.88
N ASN A 15 -18.39 2.00 -27.31
CA ASN A 15 -18.71 2.12 -25.89
C ASN A 15 -19.85 1.17 -25.48
N GLN A 16 -20.90 1.06 -26.32
CA GLN A 16 -22.00 0.11 -26.07
C GLN A 16 -21.51 -1.35 -26.06
N LEU A 17 -20.67 -1.74 -27.01
CA LEU A 17 -20.11 -3.09 -27.08
C LEU A 17 -19.20 -3.39 -25.89
N ALA A 18 -18.40 -2.41 -25.45
CA ALA A 18 -17.56 -2.51 -24.27
C ALA A 18 -18.40 -2.73 -23.00
N GLN A 19 -19.50 -2.00 -22.83
CA GLN A 19 -20.45 -2.20 -21.73
C GLN A 19 -21.08 -3.60 -21.76
N GLN A 20 -21.30 -4.16 -22.94
CA GLN A 20 -21.80 -5.53 -23.14
C GLN A 20 -20.70 -6.62 -23.00
N ARG A 21 -19.48 -6.24 -22.57
CA ARG A 21 -18.29 -7.12 -22.48
C ARG A 21 -17.88 -7.78 -23.81
N GLN A 22 -18.31 -7.23 -24.95
CA GLN A 22 -17.92 -7.69 -26.28
C GLN A 22 -16.59 -7.03 -26.70
N LEU A 23 -15.56 -7.20 -25.87
CA LEU A 23 -14.28 -6.48 -25.98
C LEU A 23 -13.57 -6.69 -27.34
N PRO A 24 -13.51 -7.91 -27.92
CA PRO A 24 -12.85 -8.10 -29.21
C PRO A 24 -13.55 -7.34 -30.34
N GLN A 25 -14.88 -7.31 -30.35
CA GLN A 25 -15.66 -6.60 -31.37
C GLN A 25 -15.53 -5.08 -31.21
N ALA A 26 -15.59 -4.59 -29.97
CA ALA A 26 -15.36 -3.19 -29.65
C ALA A 26 -13.97 -2.73 -30.11
N LEU A 27 -12.95 -3.54 -29.86
CA LEU A 27 -11.57 -3.25 -30.24
C LEU A 27 -11.38 -3.20 -31.76
N THR A 28 -11.95 -4.14 -32.50
CA THR A 28 -11.89 -4.14 -33.98
C THR A 28 -12.50 -2.87 -34.55
N ILE A 29 -13.65 -2.42 -34.02
CA ILE A 29 -14.29 -1.19 -34.49
C ILE A 29 -13.42 0.03 -34.12
N ALA A 30 -12.90 0.10 -32.89
CA ALA A 30 -12.03 1.19 -32.46
C ALA A 30 -10.75 1.30 -33.32
N GLN A 31 -10.13 0.17 -33.65
CA GLN A 31 -8.99 0.10 -34.59
C GLN A 31 -9.37 0.60 -35.99
N GLY A 32 -10.56 0.25 -36.48
CA GLY A 32 -11.09 0.76 -37.74
C GLY A 32 -11.25 2.28 -37.74
N ILE A 33 -11.75 2.86 -36.64
CA ILE A 33 -11.84 4.31 -36.48
C ILE A 33 -10.44 4.94 -36.51
N ASN A 34 -9.47 4.37 -35.78
CA ASN A 34 -8.10 4.89 -35.76
C ASN A 34 -7.43 4.88 -37.14
N GLN A 35 -7.75 3.90 -38.00
CA GLN A 35 -7.21 3.81 -39.36
C GLN A 35 -7.88 4.81 -40.30
N GLN A 36 -9.21 4.95 -40.22
CA GLN A 36 -9.99 5.85 -41.09
C GLN A 36 -9.87 7.32 -40.67
N HIS A 37 -9.70 7.57 -39.37
CA HIS A 37 -9.69 8.88 -38.74
C HIS A 37 -8.54 8.99 -37.73
N PRO A 38 -7.26 8.96 -38.19
CA PRO A 38 -6.10 8.94 -37.30
C PRO A 38 -5.96 10.17 -36.40
N GLN A 39 -6.62 11.28 -36.75
CA GLN A 39 -6.62 12.53 -35.96
C GLN A 39 -7.76 12.58 -34.92
N PHE A 40 -8.63 11.57 -34.84
CA PHE A 40 -9.74 11.54 -33.89
C PHE A 40 -9.29 10.91 -32.56
N ALA A 41 -8.77 11.75 -31.67
CA ALA A 41 -8.17 11.32 -30.40
C ALA A 41 -9.05 10.45 -29.49
N PRO A 42 -10.38 10.68 -29.38
CA PRO A 42 -11.24 9.83 -28.55
C PRO A 42 -11.24 8.34 -28.93
N ALA A 43 -11.05 7.99 -30.21
CA ALA A 43 -10.96 6.59 -30.64
C ALA A 43 -9.65 5.91 -30.18
N TRP A 44 -8.56 6.68 -30.12
CA TRP A 44 -7.28 6.22 -29.57
C TRP A 44 -7.39 5.95 -28.07
N LEU A 45 -8.09 6.81 -27.32
CA LEU A 45 -8.38 6.57 -25.90
C LEU A 45 -9.21 5.28 -25.71
N SER A 46 -10.31 5.12 -26.46
CA SER A 46 -11.13 3.89 -26.35
C SER A 46 -10.32 2.64 -26.70
N SER A 47 -9.44 2.71 -27.69
CA SER A 47 -8.52 1.62 -28.02
C SER A 47 -7.56 1.30 -26.88
N ALA A 48 -7.01 2.33 -26.22
CA ALA A 48 -6.13 2.16 -25.07
C ALA A 48 -6.84 1.42 -23.92
N ILE A 49 -8.06 1.84 -23.56
CA ILE A 49 -8.87 1.21 -22.52
C ILE A 49 -9.15 -0.26 -22.87
N LEU A 50 -9.53 -0.55 -24.11
CA LEU A 50 -9.84 -1.91 -24.57
C LEU A 50 -8.59 -2.80 -24.63
N TYR A 51 -7.45 -2.28 -25.07
CA TYR A 51 -6.17 -2.99 -24.97
C TYR A 51 -5.80 -3.30 -23.52
N PHE A 52 -6.01 -2.34 -22.62
CA PHE A 52 -5.74 -2.54 -21.20
C PHE A 52 -6.60 -3.65 -20.60
N GLN A 53 -7.92 -3.63 -20.88
CA GLN A 53 -8.86 -4.66 -20.43
C GLN A 53 -8.60 -6.05 -21.03
N THR A 54 -7.87 -6.14 -22.14
CA THR A 54 -7.50 -7.39 -22.80
C THR A 54 -6.04 -7.79 -22.52
N ASN A 55 -5.44 -7.27 -21.45
CA ASN A 55 -4.04 -7.54 -21.03
C ASN A 55 -2.97 -7.21 -22.09
N GLN A 56 -3.26 -6.30 -23.02
CA GLN A 56 -2.31 -5.82 -24.03
C GLN A 56 -1.70 -4.48 -23.60
N ALA A 57 -1.05 -4.46 -22.43
CA ALA A 57 -0.55 -3.24 -21.78
C ALA A 57 0.32 -2.36 -22.69
N GLN A 58 1.24 -2.94 -23.45
CA GLN A 58 2.13 -2.17 -24.36
C GLN A 58 1.34 -1.46 -25.47
N LYS A 59 0.34 -2.13 -26.06
CA LYS A 59 -0.53 -1.50 -27.07
C LYS A 59 -1.42 -0.42 -26.45
N ALA A 60 -1.83 -0.64 -25.20
CA ALA A 60 -2.60 0.32 -24.44
C ALA A 60 -1.81 1.61 -24.21
N GLU A 61 -0.55 1.52 -23.75
CA GLU A 61 0.35 2.67 -23.61
C GLU A 61 0.57 3.40 -24.95
N GLN A 62 0.78 2.67 -26.05
CA GLN A 62 0.96 3.27 -27.38
C GLN A 62 -0.28 4.04 -27.85
N ALA A 63 -1.46 3.44 -27.71
CA ALA A 63 -2.72 4.07 -28.11
C ALA A 63 -3.02 5.31 -27.26
N LEU A 64 -2.75 5.24 -25.95
CA LEU A 64 -2.93 6.39 -25.07
C LEU A 64 -1.94 7.52 -25.37
N GLY A 65 -0.67 7.18 -25.62
CA GLY A 65 0.33 8.14 -26.06
C GLY A 65 -0.08 8.87 -27.34
N LYS A 66 -0.75 8.17 -28.28
CA LYS A 66 -1.34 8.82 -29.47
C LYS A 66 -2.49 9.77 -29.11
N ALA A 67 -3.41 9.37 -28.23
CA ALA A 67 -4.46 10.27 -27.76
C ALA A 67 -3.89 11.55 -27.11
N ARG A 68 -2.87 11.41 -26.24
CA ARG A 68 -2.17 12.53 -25.59
C ARG A 68 -1.39 13.40 -26.56
N GLN A 69 -0.82 12.83 -27.63
CA GLN A 69 -0.13 13.60 -28.67
C GLN A 69 -1.11 14.49 -29.45
N LEU A 70 -2.32 14.00 -29.71
CA LEU A 70 -3.35 14.72 -30.47
C LEU A 70 -4.01 15.83 -29.63
N GLU A 71 -4.27 15.56 -28.35
CA GLU A 71 -4.87 16.53 -27.42
C GLU A 71 -4.10 16.57 -26.08
N PRO A 72 -2.95 17.28 -26.01
CA PRO A 72 -2.08 17.31 -24.82
C PRO A 72 -2.73 17.93 -23.58
N GLU A 73 -3.66 18.87 -23.76
CA GLU A 73 -4.36 19.58 -22.69
C GLU A 73 -5.66 18.87 -22.25
N ASN A 74 -6.00 17.72 -22.84
CA ASN A 74 -7.21 17.00 -22.48
C ASN A 74 -7.04 16.26 -21.13
N GLU A 75 -7.68 16.79 -20.09
CA GLU A 75 -7.68 16.28 -18.71
C GLU A 75 -8.20 14.84 -18.62
N THR A 76 -9.20 14.47 -19.42
CA THR A 76 -9.72 13.09 -19.46
C THR A 76 -8.65 12.11 -19.92
N PHE A 77 -7.80 12.50 -20.88
CA PHE A 77 -6.75 11.61 -21.38
C PHE A 77 -5.63 11.46 -20.35
N ALA A 78 -5.22 12.56 -19.70
CA ALA A 78 -4.25 12.51 -18.61
C ALA A 78 -4.76 11.64 -17.44
N PHE A 79 -6.05 11.74 -17.10
CA PHE A 79 -6.66 10.92 -16.07
C PHE A 79 -6.60 9.41 -16.38
N HIS A 80 -6.94 9.01 -17.60
CA HIS A 80 -6.87 7.59 -17.97
C HIS A 80 -5.42 7.07 -17.97
N GLU A 81 -4.45 7.93 -18.28
CA GLU A 81 -3.02 7.61 -18.14
C GLU A 81 -2.64 7.36 -16.69
N ILE A 82 -3.08 8.21 -15.76
CA ILE A 82 -2.89 8.00 -14.32
C ILE A 82 -3.48 6.66 -13.88
N MET A 83 -4.72 6.37 -14.27
CA MET A 83 -5.41 5.13 -13.89
C MET A 83 -4.70 3.88 -14.45
N MET A 84 -4.23 3.94 -15.69
CA MET A 84 -3.48 2.84 -16.29
C MET A 84 -2.11 2.65 -15.62
N LEU A 85 -1.41 3.74 -15.31
CA LEU A 85 -0.14 3.69 -14.58
C LEU A 85 -0.31 3.10 -13.17
N ASP A 86 -1.35 3.48 -12.44
CA ASP A 86 -1.65 2.90 -11.11
C ASP A 86 -1.95 1.40 -11.22
N ALA A 87 -2.77 1.00 -12.20
CA ALA A 87 -3.12 -0.40 -12.42
C ALA A 87 -1.94 -1.26 -12.92
N MET A 88 -0.97 -0.65 -13.63
CA MET A 88 0.31 -1.28 -13.99
C MET A 88 1.34 -1.29 -12.83
N ASN A 89 0.94 -0.89 -11.62
CA ASN A 89 1.79 -0.77 -10.45
C ASN A 89 3.01 0.15 -10.67
N ARG A 90 2.77 1.27 -11.36
CA ARG A 90 3.72 2.39 -11.56
C ARG A 90 3.27 3.66 -10.79
N PRO A 91 3.10 3.57 -9.45
CA PRO A 91 2.56 4.66 -8.63
C PRO A 91 3.32 5.98 -8.74
N GLU A 92 4.63 5.96 -8.97
CA GLU A 92 5.43 7.20 -9.03
C GLU A 92 5.09 8.04 -10.26
N LEU A 93 4.94 7.39 -11.42
CA LEU A 93 4.53 8.06 -12.65
C LEU A 93 3.07 8.52 -12.54
N ALA A 94 2.21 7.68 -11.97
CA ALA A 94 0.81 8.02 -11.71
C ALA A 94 0.71 9.25 -10.80
N LEU A 95 1.49 9.31 -9.72
CA LEU A 95 1.52 10.42 -8.77
C LEU A 95 2.04 11.71 -9.42
N GLN A 96 3.15 11.64 -10.15
CA GLN A 96 3.71 12.82 -10.84
C GLN A 96 2.69 13.43 -11.82
N LEU A 97 1.99 12.60 -12.58
CA LEU A 97 0.97 13.07 -13.51
C LEU A 97 -0.29 13.56 -12.77
N ALA A 98 -0.71 12.87 -11.71
CA ALA A 98 -1.82 13.29 -10.86
C ALA A 98 -1.56 14.67 -10.22
N GLN A 99 -0.35 14.93 -9.72
CA GLN A 99 0.02 16.22 -9.13
C GLN A 99 -0.08 17.36 -10.14
N LYS A 100 0.26 17.12 -11.42
CA LYS A 100 0.07 18.11 -12.49
C LYS A 100 -1.40 18.39 -12.76
N LEU A 101 -2.22 17.34 -12.75
CA LEU A 101 -3.65 17.40 -13.06
C LEU A 101 -4.48 18.03 -11.92
N ALA A 102 -4.12 17.79 -10.66
CA ALA A 102 -4.95 18.13 -9.51
C ALA A 102 -4.74 19.54 -8.93
N ASN A 103 -4.05 20.43 -9.66
CA ASN A 103 -3.88 21.83 -9.23
C ASN A 103 -5.23 22.53 -9.04
N ILE A 104 -6.23 22.17 -9.86
CA ILE A 104 -7.62 22.62 -9.78
C ILE A 104 -8.50 21.36 -9.82
N PRO A 105 -9.55 21.23 -8.98
CA PRO A 105 -10.51 20.13 -9.11
C PRO A 105 -11.11 20.09 -10.51
N LEU A 106 -11.19 18.90 -11.09
CA LEU A 106 -11.75 18.67 -12.42
C LEU A 106 -13.26 18.90 -12.40
N SER A 107 -13.87 19.10 -13.57
CA SER A 107 -15.33 19.26 -13.67
C SER A 107 -16.11 17.98 -13.33
N ASP A 108 -15.47 16.81 -13.44
CA ASP A 108 -16.06 15.50 -13.14
C ASP A 108 -15.67 15.02 -11.73
N ASP A 109 -16.66 14.94 -10.84
CA ASP A 109 -16.51 14.46 -9.48
C ASP A 109 -16.04 13.00 -9.40
N ALA A 110 -16.37 12.16 -10.38
CA ALA A 110 -15.91 10.78 -10.42
C ALA A 110 -14.38 10.73 -10.64
N MET A 111 -13.85 11.60 -11.51
CA MET A 111 -12.41 11.73 -11.72
C MET A 111 -11.72 12.31 -10.48
N ASN A 112 -12.27 13.36 -9.86
CA ASN A 112 -11.76 13.92 -8.61
C ASN A 112 -11.71 12.88 -7.49
N LYS A 113 -12.75 12.04 -7.37
CA LYS A 113 -12.79 10.94 -6.40
C LYS A 113 -11.63 9.96 -6.64
N SER A 114 -11.46 9.48 -7.87
CA SER A 114 -10.37 8.55 -8.19
C SER A 114 -9.00 9.16 -7.94
N LEU A 115 -8.78 10.43 -8.32
CA LEU A 115 -7.53 11.14 -8.01
C LEU A 115 -7.29 11.27 -6.50
N ALA A 116 -8.33 11.54 -5.70
CA ALA A 116 -8.20 11.63 -4.25
C ALA A 116 -7.71 10.30 -3.64
N TYR A 117 -8.22 9.16 -4.13
CA TYR A 117 -7.73 7.84 -3.72
C TYR A 117 -6.29 7.56 -4.18
N ILE A 118 -5.92 7.99 -5.39
CA ILE A 118 -4.52 7.89 -5.87
C ILE A 118 -3.59 8.67 -4.94
N PHE A 119 -3.94 9.90 -4.59
CA PHE A 119 -3.14 10.69 -3.66
C PHE A 119 -3.08 10.07 -2.25
N GLU A 120 -4.20 9.56 -1.74
CA GLU A 120 -4.27 8.87 -0.44
C GLU A 120 -3.33 7.65 -0.41
N LYS A 121 -3.43 6.78 -1.42
CA LYS A 121 -2.60 5.58 -1.56
C LYS A 121 -1.10 5.90 -1.67
N ASN A 122 -0.77 7.06 -2.22
CA ASN A 122 0.59 7.55 -2.40
C ASN A 122 1.05 8.53 -1.30
N GLU A 123 0.30 8.61 -0.19
CA GLU A 123 0.62 9.43 0.99
C GLU A 123 0.70 10.95 0.72
N ASP A 124 0.22 11.44 -0.44
CA ASP A 124 0.03 12.87 -0.69
C ASP A 124 -1.29 13.35 -0.04
N PHE A 125 -1.29 13.30 1.28
CA PHE A 125 -2.45 13.63 2.12
C PHE A 125 -2.94 15.07 1.90
N LYS A 126 -2.06 15.99 1.51
CA LYS A 126 -2.43 17.39 1.22
C LYS A 126 -3.26 17.48 -0.06
N ALA A 127 -2.83 16.84 -1.14
CA ALA A 127 -3.59 16.79 -2.39
C ALA A 127 -4.90 16.01 -2.22
N ALA A 128 -4.87 14.86 -1.54
CA ALA A 128 -6.07 14.07 -1.23
C ALA A 128 -7.11 14.90 -0.44
N LEU A 129 -6.69 15.61 0.61
CA LEU A 129 -7.59 16.44 1.43
C LEU A 129 -8.26 17.55 0.61
N ARG A 130 -7.55 18.15 -0.35
CA ARG A 130 -8.10 19.20 -1.22
C ARG A 130 -9.26 18.67 -2.06
N LEU A 131 -9.10 17.49 -2.67
CA LEU A 131 -10.13 16.87 -3.49
C LEU A 131 -11.30 16.37 -2.64
N PHE A 132 -11.05 15.74 -1.49
CA PHE A 132 -12.14 15.35 -0.59
C PHE A 132 -12.90 16.55 -0.01
N LYS A 133 -12.24 17.69 0.25
CA LYS A 133 -12.92 18.95 0.60
C LYS A 133 -13.81 19.46 -0.53
N HIS A 134 -13.38 19.34 -1.79
CA HIS A 134 -14.20 19.69 -2.95
C HIS A 134 -15.45 18.80 -3.03
N LEU A 135 -15.27 17.48 -2.99
CA LEU A 135 -16.37 16.50 -3.02
C LEU A 135 -17.37 16.69 -1.86
N SER A 136 -16.84 16.95 -0.65
CA SER A 136 -17.67 17.18 0.54
C SER A 136 -18.48 18.47 0.47
N LYS A 137 -18.03 19.51 -0.26
CA LYS A 137 -18.85 20.72 -0.47
C LYS A 137 -20.11 20.43 -1.29
N GLN A 138 -20.01 19.56 -2.28
CA GLN A 138 -21.15 19.15 -3.11
C GLN A 138 -22.10 18.23 -2.35
N GLN A 139 -21.56 17.39 -1.46
CA GLN A 139 -22.33 16.43 -0.68
C GLN A 139 -21.99 16.48 0.82
N PRO A 140 -22.44 17.53 1.56
CA PRO A 140 -21.99 17.79 2.93
C PRO A 140 -22.37 16.73 3.96
N ARG A 141 -23.38 15.90 3.67
CA ARG A 141 -23.92 14.89 4.61
C ARG A 141 -23.47 13.47 4.32
N HIS A 142 -22.60 13.24 3.36
CA HIS A 142 -22.16 11.88 3.07
C HIS A 142 -20.94 11.51 3.92
N THR A 143 -21.20 10.56 4.81
CA THR A 143 -20.31 10.14 5.89
C THR A 143 -18.99 9.61 5.38
N GLY A 144 -18.95 8.93 4.23
CA GLY A 144 -17.72 8.41 3.64
C GLY A 144 -16.67 9.50 3.31
N TRP A 145 -17.09 10.69 2.86
CA TRP A 145 -16.14 11.78 2.58
C TRP A 145 -15.66 12.44 3.87
N LEU A 146 -16.54 12.60 4.85
CA LEU A 146 -16.18 13.10 6.17
C LEU A 146 -15.17 12.17 6.87
N LEU A 147 -15.39 10.85 6.81
CA LEU A 147 -14.47 9.85 7.35
C LEU A 147 -13.12 9.85 6.64
N LYS A 148 -13.11 9.94 5.30
CA LYS A 148 -11.87 10.08 4.52
C LYS A 148 -11.09 11.34 4.92
N MET A 149 -11.78 12.47 5.07
CA MET A 149 -11.15 13.69 5.56
C MET A 149 -10.63 13.54 7.00
N ALA A 150 -11.36 12.86 7.89
CA ALA A 150 -10.91 12.63 9.27
C ALA A 150 -9.62 11.81 9.32
N GLN A 151 -9.54 10.73 8.56
CA GLN A 151 -8.34 9.88 8.46
C GLN A 151 -7.14 10.65 7.90
N ILE A 152 -7.36 11.45 6.86
CA ILE A 152 -6.31 12.27 6.23
C ILE A 152 -5.85 13.38 7.18
N GLU A 153 -6.78 14.05 7.87
CA GLU A 153 -6.47 15.07 8.87
C GLU A 153 -5.72 14.48 10.07
N GLN A 154 -6.03 13.26 10.49
CA GLN A 154 -5.24 12.51 11.48
C GLN A 154 -3.80 12.28 11.01
N ASN A 155 -3.59 11.83 9.76
CA ASN A 155 -2.25 11.60 9.20
C ASN A 155 -1.44 12.88 9.07
N LEU A 156 -2.10 14.02 8.84
CA LEU A 156 -1.48 15.35 8.82
C LEU A 156 -1.25 15.96 10.22
N GLY A 157 -1.69 15.29 11.28
CA GLY A 157 -1.62 15.80 12.66
C GLY A 157 -2.67 16.86 13.01
N HIS A 158 -3.68 17.06 12.16
CA HIS A 158 -4.79 18.00 12.37
C HIS A 158 -5.91 17.37 13.22
N PHE A 159 -5.58 16.89 14.43
CA PHE A 159 -6.49 16.07 15.26
C PHE A 159 -7.83 16.75 15.59
N ALA A 160 -7.83 18.06 15.87
CA ALA A 160 -9.06 18.80 16.17
C ALA A 160 -10.02 18.86 14.97
N ALA A 161 -9.47 18.94 13.75
CA ALA A 161 -10.27 18.95 12.53
C ALA A 161 -10.85 17.54 12.26
N ALA A 162 -10.03 16.49 12.45
CA ALA A 162 -10.47 15.10 12.37
C ALA A 162 -11.59 14.78 13.38
N GLU A 163 -11.47 15.22 14.64
CA GLU A 163 -12.50 15.05 15.67
C GLU A 163 -13.81 15.70 15.24
N LYS A 164 -13.76 16.93 14.71
CA LYS A 164 -14.95 17.62 14.18
C LYS A 164 -15.62 16.85 13.05
N ARG A 165 -14.84 16.23 12.15
CA ARG A 165 -15.40 15.39 11.07
C ARG A 165 -16.10 14.15 11.62
N CYS A 166 -15.48 13.45 12.56
CA CYS A 166 -16.10 12.29 13.19
C CYS A 166 -17.38 12.67 13.95
N GLN A 167 -17.39 13.79 14.67
CA GLN A 167 -18.61 14.29 15.32
C GLN A 167 -19.72 14.60 14.31
N GLN A 168 -19.39 15.19 13.15
CA GLN A 168 -20.36 15.39 12.06
C GLN A 168 -20.92 14.06 11.54
N VAL A 169 -20.09 13.02 11.43
CA VAL A 169 -20.53 11.67 11.05
C VAL A 169 -21.48 11.10 12.09
N LEU A 170 -21.16 11.21 13.39
CA LEU A 170 -21.99 10.69 14.48
C LEU A 170 -23.35 11.42 14.62
N ILE A 171 -23.44 12.69 14.22
CA ILE A 171 -24.73 13.40 14.13
C ILE A 171 -25.62 12.78 13.03
N ILE A 172 -25.02 12.30 11.93
CA ILE A 172 -25.76 11.72 10.79
C ILE A 172 -26.04 10.23 10.99
N GLN A 173 -25.07 9.50 11.55
CA GLN A 173 -25.10 8.06 11.81
C GLN A 173 -24.51 7.81 13.21
N PRO A 174 -25.31 7.86 14.29
CA PRO A 174 -24.82 7.70 15.66
C PRO A 174 -24.12 6.36 15.95
N GLY A 175 -24.40 5.32 15.16
CA GLY A 175 -23.78 4.00 15.28
C GLY A 175 -22.59 3.75 14.36
N ASN A 176 -22.00 4.79 13.75
CA ASN A 176 -20.94 4.63 12.76
C ASN A 176 -19.62 4.15 13.42
N ALA A 177 -19.26 2.89 13.19
CA ALA A 177 -18.08 2.24 13.79
C ALA A 177 -16.76 2.91 13.39
N ASP A 178 -16.63 3.39 12.15
CA ASP A 178 -15.41 4.07 11.68
C ASP A 178 -15.16 5.39 12.43
N ALA A 179 -16.21 6.19 12.65
CA ALA A 179 -16.08 7.45 13.37
C ALA A 179 -15.64 7.24 14.82
N LEU A 180 -16.24 6.27 15.52
CA LEU A 180 -15.88 5.92 16.90
C LEU A 180 -14.48 5.32 16.99
N PHE A 181 -14.10 4.49 16.02
CA PHE A 181 -12.74 3.95 15.94
C PHE A 181 -11.71 5.06 15.76
N ILE A 182 -11.92 6.01 14.84
CA ILE A 182 -11.02 7.15 14.67
C ILE A 182 -10.95 7.97 15.96
N LEU A 183 -12.10 8.32 16.57
CA LEU A 183 -12.15 9.13 17.80
C LEU A 183 -11.36 8.50 18.96
N SER A 184 -11.47 7.18 19.17
CA SER A 184 -10.74 6.46 20.23
C SER A 184 -9.20 6.48 20.03
N HIS A 185 -8.74 6.75 18.81
CA HIS A 185 -7.31 6.81 18.44
C HIS A 185 -6.78 8.25 18.27
N LEU A 186 -7.64 9.27 18.17
CA LEU A 186 -7.19 10.67 18.00
C LEU A 186 -6.52 11.24 19.25
N LYS A 187 -6.96 10.79 20.44
CA LYS A 187 -6.42 11.23 21.74
C LYS A 187 -6.59 10.12 22.78
N LYS A 188 -5.87 10.28 23.90
CA LYS A 188 -6.09 9.45 25.08
C LYS A 188 -7.46 9.79 25.67
N GLN A 189 -8.32 8.79 25.83
CA GLN A 189 -9.62 8.91 26.47
C GLN A 189 -9.50 8.99 27.99
N THR A 190 -10.55 9.46 28.63
CA THR A 190 -10.62 9.62 30.09
C THR A 190 -11.98 9.13 30.60
N GLU A 191 -12.09 8.85 31.89
CA GLU A 191 -13.36 8.45 32.50
C GLU A 191 -14.50 9.45 32.24
N GLN A 192 -14.17 10.74 32.08
CA GLN A 192 -15.16 11.81 31.83
C GLN A 192 -15.42 12.08 30.34
N ASN A 193 -14.54 11.61 29.45
CA ASN A 193 -14.62 11.87 28.02
C ASN A 193 -14.17 10.62 27.26
N ASN A 194 -15.12 9.73 27.04
CA ASN A 194 -15.02 8.48 26.31
C ASN A 194 -16.40 8.13 25.71
N HIS A 195 -16.46 7.03 24.97
CA HIS A 195 -17.63 6.47 24.32
C HIS A 195 -17.84 4.99 24.75
N ILE A 196 -17.33 4.56 25.90
CA ILE A 196 -17.34 3.16 26.34
C ILE A 196 -18.76 2.59 26.36
N ASP A 197 -19.72 3.30 26.99
CA ASP A 197 -21.11 2.86 27.06
C ASP A 197 -21.76 2.72 25.68
N GLN A 198 -21.50 3.68 24.79
CA GLN A 198 -21.99 3.65 23.41
C GLN A 198 -21.38 2.49 22.63
N LEU A 199 -20.07 2.24 22.79
CA LEU A 199 -19.36 1.14 22.16
C LEU A 199 -19.87 -0.21 22.66
N ILE A 200 -20.14 -0.37 23.96
CA ILE A 200 -20.74 -1.58 24.54
C ILE A 200 -22.11 -1.84 23.89
N GLN A 201 -22.98 -0.83 23.85
CA GLN A 201 -24.31 -0.97 23.25
C GLN A 201 -24.23 -1.37 21.76
N LEU A 202 -23.41 -0.67 20.97
CA LEU A 202 -23.28 -0.93 19.54
C LEU A 202 -22.68 -2.30 19.25
N SER A 203 -21.74 -2.76 20.09
CA SER A 203 -21.07 -4.06 19.95
C SER A 203 -22.02 -5.26 20.07
N GLN A 204 -23.23 -5.06 20.60
CA GLN A 204 -24.28 -6.06 20.73
C GLN A 204 -25.33 -5.97 19.61
N GLN A 205 -25.40 -4.85 18.90
CA GLN A 205 -26.47 -4.53 17.94
C GLN A 205 -26.02 -4.67 16.48
N GLN A 206 -24.71 -4.53 16.22
CA GLN A 206 -24.16 -4.52 14.87
C GLN A 206 -23.82 -5.93 14.35
N PRO A 207 -23.78 -6.14 13.01
CA PRO A 207 -23.37 -7.42 12.42
C PRO A 207 -21.89 -7.71 12.72
N ALA A 208 -21.51 -9.00 12.71
CA ALA A 208 -20.15 -9.45 13.03
C ALA A 208 -19.05 -8.70 12.24
N SER A 209 -19.32 -8.35 10.98
CA SER A 209 -18.42 -7.57 10.12
C SER A 209 -18.04 -6.19 10.68
N GLU A 210 -18.91 -5.57 11.47
CA GLU A 210 -18.67 -4.27 12.11
C GLU A 210 -18.23 -4.41 13.58
N GLN A 211 -18.58 -5.52 14.23
CA GLN A 211 -18.29 -5.76 15.65
C GLN A 211 -16.79 -5.74 15.95
N ALA A 212 -15.93 -6.33 15.11
CA ALA A 212 -14.49 -6.36 15.35
C ALA A 212 -13.92 -4.95 15.59
N LYS A 213 -14.26 -4.01 14.70
CA LYS A 213 -13.80 -2.61 14.79
C LYS A 213 -14.32 -1.91 16.03
N ILE A 214 -15.59 -2.14 16.40
CA ILE A 214 -16.18 -1.60 17.62
C ILE A 214 -15.47 -2.14 18.86
N TYR A 215 -15.19 -3.45 18.92
CA TYR A 215 -14.46 -4.03 20.05
C TYR A 215 -13.01 -3.56 20.11
N PHE A 216 -12.33 -3.31 18.98
CA PHE A 216 -11.01 -2.66 18.99
C PHE A 216 -11.06 -1.24 19.56
N ALA A 217 -12.06 -0.44 19.17
CA ALA A 217 -12.27 0.90 19.74
C ALA A 217 -12.55 0.82 21.25
N LEU A 218 -13.45 -0.08 21.66
CA LEU A 218 -13.80 -0.31 23.07
C LEU A 218 -12.58 -0.71 23.89
N ALA A 219 -11.78 -1.66 23.40
CA ALA A 219 -10.58 -2.10 24.07
C ALA A 219 -9.59 -0.94 24.26
N LYS A 220 -9.44 -0.07 23.25
CA LYS A 220 -8.57 1.11 23.35
C LYS A 220 -9.08 2.12 24.39
N GLU A 221 -10.37 2.44 24.40
CA GLU A 221 -10.89 3.39 25.39
C GLU A 221 -10.84 2.85 26.82
N LEU A 222 -11.13 1.56 27.01
CA LEU A 222 -10.98 0.87 28.30
C LEU A 222 -9.52 0.91 28.80
N GLU A 223 -8.56 0.67 27.91
CA GLU A 223 -7.12 0.72 28.23
C GLU A 223 -6.69 2.12 28.69
N ASP A 224 -7.13 3.16 27.98
CA ASP A 224 -6.85 4.55 28.35
C ASP A 224 -7.42 4.92 29.72
N CYS A 225 -8.61 4.40 30.03
CA CYS A 225 -9.30 4.52 31.32
C CYS A 225 -8.79 3.52 32.37
N GLN A 226 -7.69 2.81 32.11
CA GLN A 226 -7.03 1.87 33.02
C GLN A 226 -7.88 0.65 33.42
N GLN A 227 -8.94 0.34 32.67
CA GLN A 227 -9.77 -0.86 32.82
C GLN A 227 -9.14 -2.02 32.01
N TYR A 228 -7.96 -2.48 32.46
CA TYR A 228 -7.11 -3.37 31.65
C TYR A 228 -7.70 -4.76 31.42
N ALA A 229 -8.42 -5.33 32.38
CA ALA A 229 -8.99 -6.67 32.25
C ALA A 229 -10.15 -6.69 31.23
N GLU A 230 -11.02 -5.69 31.32
CA GLU A 230 -12.12 -5.46 30.39
C GLU A 230 -11.59 -5.10 29.00
N SER A 231 -10.54 -4.28 28.94
CA SER A 231 -9.84 -3.95 27.70
C SER A 231 -9.32 -5.20 27.00
N PHE A 232 -8.62 -6.08 27.73
CA PHE A 232 -8.08 -7.31 27.15
C PHE A 232 -9.21 -8.25 26.69
N THR A 233 -10.30 -8.34 27.46
CA THR A 233 -11.49 -9.12 27.07
C THR A 233 -12.11 -8.61 25.77
N ALA A 234 -12.29 -7.29 25.65
CA ALA A 234 -12.77 -6.65 24.43
C ALA A 234 -11.80 -6.86 23.26
N ARG A 235 -10.48 -6.76 23.51
CA ARG A 235 -9.43 -6.98 22.51
C ARG A 235 -9.50 -8.39 21.95
N LYS A 236 -9.58 -9.39 22.83
CA LYS A 236 -9.66 -10.79 22.43
C LYS A 236 -10.88 -11.04 21.56
N LYS A 237 -12.04 -10.52 21.96
CA LYS A 237 -13.26 -10.64 21.16
C LYS A 237 -13.12 -9.97 19.80
N ALA A 238 -12.48 -8.80 19.72
CA ALA A 238 -12.21 -8.12 18.46
C ALA A 238 -11.34 -8.98 17.52
N ALA A 239 -10.24 -9.51 18.06
CA ALA A 239 -9.28 -10.33 17.33
C ALA A 239 -9.91 -11.65 16.86
N ASP A 240 -10.66 -12.36 17.73
CA ASP A 240 -11.37 -13.60 17.39
C ASP A 240 -12.35 -13.38 16.22
N ILE A 241 -13.16 -12.31 16.26
CA ILE A 241 -14.12 -11.97 15.19
C ILE A 241 -13.37 -11.66 13.89
N TYR A 242 -12.29 -10.89 13.96
CA TYR A 242 -11.53 -10.51 12.78
C TYR A 242 -10.79 -11.72 12.18
N ARG A 243 -10.20 -12.59 13.01
CA ARG A 243 -9.51 -13.82 12.60
C ARG A 243 -10.43 -14.80 11.85
N GLN A 244 -11.72 -14.82 12.20
CA GLN A 244 -12.74 -15.63 11.53
C GLN A 244 -13.17 -15.06 10.15
N SER A 245 -12.81 -13.81 9.83
CA SER A 245 -13.22 -13.16 8.58
C SER A 245 -12.36 -13.53 7.37
N PHE A 246 -11.23 -14.22 7.57
CA PHE A 246 -10.31 -14.63 6.51
C PHE A 246 -9.75 -16.03 6.74
N GLN A 247 -9.28 -16.65 5.66
CA GLN A 247 -8.52 -17.89 5.71
C GLN A 247 -7.03 -17.58 5.80
N TYR A 248 -6.37 -18.12 6.81
CA TYR A 248 -4.95 -17.93 7.06
C TYR A 248 -4.38 -19.20 7.68
N GLU A 249 -3.19 -19.59 7.22
CA GLU A 249 -2.45 -20.74 7.71
C GLU A 249 -1.03 -20.31 8.08
N ILE A 250 -0.75 -20.24 9.37
CA ILE A 250 0.56 -19.83 9.90
C ILE A 250 1.71 -20.69 9.32
N ALA A 251 1.48 -21.98 9.09
CA ALA A 251 2.46 -22.90 8.50
C ALA A 251 3.02 -22.41 7.14
N SER A 252 2.24 -21.66 6.35
CA SER A 252 2.70 -21.06 5.10
C SER A 252 3.77 -19.99 5.34
N ASP A 253 3.60 -19.14 6.36
CA ASP A 253 4.60 -18.11 6.70
C ASP A 253 5.85 -18.71 7.34
N LEU A 254 5.68 -19.73 8.19
CA LEU A 254 6.82 -20.41 8.82
C LEU A 254 7.70 -21.10 7.77
N SER A 255 7.09 -21.88 6.88
CA SER A 255 7.82 -22.55 5.79
C SER A 255 8.46 -21.56 4.81
N PHE A 256 7.79 -20.45 4.51
CA PHE A 256 8.35 -19.36 3.72
C PHE A 256 9.63 -18.77 4.34
N MET A 257 9.61 -18.44 5.63
CA MET A 257 10.80 -17.90 6.32
C MET A 257 11.91 -18.94 6.45
N GLN A 258 11.57 -20.21 6.69
CA GLN A 258 12.54 -21.30 6.71
C GLN A 258 13.21 -21.49 5.34
N GLN A 259 12.45 -21.43 4.25
CA GLN A 259 12.98 -21.53 2.89
C GLN A 259 13.94 -20.38 2.59
N ILE A 260 13.61 -19.15 3.01
CA ILE A 260 14.50 -17.99 2.86
C ILE A 260 15.85 -18.26 3.54
N ARG A 261 15.85 -18.73 4.79
CA ARG A 261 17.11 -19.05 5.50
C ARG A 261 17.90 -20.17 4.82
N THR A 262 17.20 -21.13 4.21
CA THR A 262 17.81 -22.27 3.53
C THR A 262 18.52 -21.85 2.25
N ASP A 263 17.84 -21.08 1.40
CA ASP A 263 18.33 -20.70 0.08
C ASP A 263 19.32 -19.52 0.13
N PHE A 264 19.06 -18.54 0.99
CA PHE A 264 19.92 -17.37 1.21
C PHE A 264 20.87 -17.59 2.39
N ASN A 265 21.66 -18.67 2.32
CA ASN A 265 22.61 -19.06 3.36
C ASN A 265 24.02 -18.45 3.17
N ALA A 266 24.96 -18.77 4.05
CA ALA A 266 26.33 -18.27 3.99
C ALA A 266 27.05 -18.63 2.67
N GLU A 267 26.83 -19.84 2.13
CA GLU A 267 27.41 -20.26 0.85
C GLU A 267 26.86 -19.40 -0.30
N PHE A 268 25.54 -19.15 -0.32
CA PHE A 268 24.94 -18.23 -1.27
C PHE A 268 25.56 -16.83 -1.16
N MET A 269 25.74 -16.31 0.05
CA MET A 269 26.33 -14.99 0.28
C MET A 269 27.78 -14.89 -0.22
N GLN A 270 28.57 -15.95 -0.10
CA GLN A 270 29.96 -16.01 -0.57
C GLN A 270 30.11 -16.11 -2.09
N LYS A 271 29.08 -16.55 -2.83
CA LYS A 271 29.14 -16.60 -4.31
C LYS A 271 29.37 -15.21 -4.89
N ASN A 272 30.40 -15.06 -5.71
CA ASN A 272 30.68 -13.80 -6.41
C ASN A 272 29.50 -13.42 -7.29
N MET A 273 28.87 -12.28 -6.97
CA MET A 273 27.84 -11.66 -7.80
C MET A 273 28.08 -10.17 -7.85
N THR A 274 27.90 -9.57 -9.02
CA THR A 274 27.98 -8.12 -9.22
C THR A 274 26.65 -7.50 -8.77
N GLY A 275 26.66 -6.79 -7.65
CA GLY A 275 25.56 -5.89 -7.27
C GLY A 275 25.83 -4.47 -7.76
N HIS A 276 24.85 -3.58 -7.59
CA HIS A 276 25.02 -2.16 -7.89
C HIS A 276 25.82 -1.47 -6.79
N ASP A 277 26.90 -0.79 -7.18
CA ASP A 277 27.87 -0.20 -6.27
C ASP A 277 27.38 1.15 -5.70
N THR A 278 26.82 1.12 -4.49
CA THR A 278 26.26 2.29 -3.79
C THR A 278 26.20 2.03 -2.28
N ASP A 279 26.47 3.07 -1.49
CA ASP A 279 26.38 3.10 -0.02
C ASP A 279 25.24 4.01 0.49
N GLU A 280 24.43 4.58 -0.41
CA GLU A 280 23.30 5.45 -0.05
C GLU A 280 22.22 4.75 0.80
N PRO A 281 21.80 3.49 0.52
CA PRO A 281 20.64 2.90 1.19
C PRO A 281 20.95 2.35 2.58
N VAL A 282 20.16 2.77 3.57
CA VAL A 282 20.14 2.20 4.93
C VAL A 282 18.76 1.58 5.18
N PHE A 283 18.71 0.25 5.29
CA PHE A 283 17.46 -0.46 5.55
C PHE A 283 17.24 -0.62 7.05
N ILE A 284 16.02 -0.34 7.52
CA ILE A 284 15.62 -0.60 8.90
C ILE A 284 14.58 -1.73 8.88
N VAL A 285 14.92 -2.87 9.46
CA VAL A 285 14.09 -4.08 9.42
C VAL A 285 13.69 -4.52 10.82
N GLY A 286 12.49 -5.09 10.92
CA GLY A 286 11.90 -5.55 12.18
C GLY A 286 10.39 -5.71 12.02
N LEU A 287 9.75 -6.29 13.02
CA LEU A 287 8.29 -6.39 13.03
C LEU A 287 7.63 -5.00 13.06
N PRO A 288 6.40 -4.84 12.54
CA PRO A 288 5.63 -3.63 12.80
C PRO A 288 5.55 -3.37 14.31
N ARG A 289 5.48 -2.09 14.72
CA ARG A 289 5.35 -1.68 16.14
C ARG A 289 6.55 -2.06 17.06
N SER A 290 7.65 -2.55 16.50
CA SER A 290 8.89 -2.85 17.25
C SER A 290 9.73 -1.61 17.62
N GLY A 291 9.39 -0.43 17.08
CA GLY A 291 10.13 0.82 17.32
C GLY A 291 10.96 1.29 16.13
N THR A 292 10.86 0.63 14.96
CA THR A 292 11.55 1.03 13.73
C THR A 292 11.33 2.49 13.36
N THR A 293 10.14 3.06 13.58
CA THR A 293 9.87 4.48 13.32
C THR A 293 10.61 5.42 14.29
N LEU A 294 10.83 5.01 15.55
CA LEU A 294 11.63 5.80 16.49
C LEU A 294 13.10 5.80 16.05
N LEU A 295 13.62 4.61 15.72
CA LEU A 295 14.99 4.44 15.20
C LEU A 295 15.21 5.25 13.91
N ASP A 296 14.26 5.17 12.97
CA ASP A 296 14.27 5.95 11.74
C ASP A 296 14.37 7.45 12.01
N ARG A 297 13.57 7.97 12.95
CA ARG A 297 13.65 9.39 13.39
C ARG A 297 14.97 9.76 14.05
N ILE A 298 15.59 8.86 14.80
CA ILE A 298 16.90 9.09 15.42
C ILE A 298 17.97 9.20 14.33
N ILE A 299 18.00 8.27 13.38
CA ILE A 299 18.99 8.25 12.29
C ILE A 299 18.82 9.47 11.37
N THR A 300 17.58 9.79 11.01
CA THR A 300 17.23 10.90 10.10
C THR A 300 17.29 12.28 10.76
N SER A 301 17.68 12.35 12.04
CA SER A 301 18.10 13.61 12.66
C SER A 301 19.45 14.11 12.15
N HIS A 302 20.24 13.24 11.52
CA HIS A 302 21.49 13.60 10.86
C HIS A 302 21.23 14.29 9.51
N SER A 303 21.94 15.38 9.22
CA SER A 303 21.70 16.22 8.04
C SER A 303 21.93 15.53 6.69
N GLU A 304 22.69 14.43 6.68
CA GLU A 304 23.02 13.66 5.47
C GLU A 304 22.08 12.47 5.23
N VAL A 305 21.13 12.21 6.13
CA VAL A 305 20.25 11.04 6.05
C VAL A 305 18.79 11.45 5.85
N MET A 306 18.22 11.08 4.72
CA MET A 306 16.82 11.35 4.41
C MET A 306 15.88 10.21 4.86
N ALA A 307 14.75 10.55 5.48
CA ALA A 307 13.69 9.59 5.76
C ALA A 307 12.89 9.27 4.49
N ALA A 308 13.08 8.11 3.87
CA ALA A 308 12.32 7.74 2.67
C ALA A 308 10.96 7.08 3.02
N GLY A 309 10.80 6.62 4.25
CA GLY A 309 9.59 5.98 4.77
C GLY A 309 9.54 4.49 4.45
N GLU A 310 8.38 4.00 4.06
CA GLU A 310 8.15 2.58 3.74
C GLU A 310 8.16 2.35 2.23
N LEU A 311 9.33 2.03 1.68
CA LEU A 311 9.51 1.86 0.24
C LEU A 311 9.14 0.44 -0.19
N LYS A 312 8.05 0.30 -0.95
CA LYS A 312 7.65 -0.97 -1.60
C LYS A 312 8.47 -1.28 -2.87
N GLN A 313 9.40 -0.39 -3.24
CA GLN A 313 10.15 -0.41 -4.49
C GLN A 313 11.01 -1.68 -4.63
N PHE A 314 11.65 -2.14 -3.56
CA PHE A 314 12.50 -3.34 -3.61
C PHE A 314 11.66 -4.58 -3.98
N ASN A 315 10.56 -4.81 -3.26
CA ASN A 315 9.61 -5.89 -3.56
C ASN A 315 9.11 -5.80 -5.01
N ARG A 316 8.72 -4.61 -5.47
CA ARG A 316 8.22 -4.44 -6.84
C ARG A 316 9.29 -4.78 -7.88
N CYS A 317 10.51 -4.28 -7.73
CA CYS A 317 11.60 -4.55 -8.67
C CYS A 317 11.98 -6.04 -8.68
N MET A 318 11.96 -6.69 -7.51
CA MET A 318 12.14 -8.14 -7.38
C MET A 318 11.04 -8.91 -8.15
N LEU A 319 9.77 -8.57 -7.95
CA LEU A 319 8.65 -9.21 -8.67
C LEU A 319 8.73 -9.00 -10.18
N GLN A 320 9.17 -7.82 -10.65
CA GLN A 320 9.40 -7.56 -12.08
C GLN A 320 10.54 -8.44 -12.63
N GLY A 321 11.62 -8.61 -11.87
CA GLY A 321 12.72 -9.52 -12.23
C GLY A 321 12.25 -10.97 -12.34
N LEU A 322 11.45 -11.44 -11.39
CA LEU A 322 10.85 -12.78 -11.40
C LEU A 322 9.91 -12.97 -12.59
N GLN A 323 9.09 -11.96 -12.92
CA GLN A 323 8.21 -12.02 -14.09
C GLN A 323 9.00 -12.17 -15.40
N ALA A 324 10.16 -11.51 -15.52
CA ALA A 324 11.02 -11.61 -16.70
C ALA A 324 11.65 -13.00 -16.89
N MET A 325 11.67 -13.84 -15.85
CA MET A 325 12.13 -15.23 -15.91
C MET A 325 11.11 -16.19 -16.53
N ASN A 326 9.89 -15.73 -16.87
CA ASN A 326 8.81 -16.56 -17.42
C ASN A 326 8.52 -17.81 -16.58
N LEU A 327 8.50 -17.65 -15.25
CA LEU A 327 8.22 -18.72 -14.30
C LEU A 327 6.80 -19.28 -14.47
N ASN A 328 6.60 -20.51 -14.02
CA ASN A 328 5.27 -21.11 -13.94
C ASN A 328 4.37 -20.25 -13.00
N PRO A 329 3.19 -19.78 -13.45
CA PRO A 329 2.31 -18.97 -12.61
C PRO A 329 1.75 -19.71 -11.38
N GLN A 330 1.93 -21.03 -11.28
CA GLN A 330 1.45 -21.86 -10.18
C GLN A 330 2.53 -22.20 -9.13
N LEU A 331 3.70 -21.57 -9.19
CA LEU A 331 4.73 -21.79 -8.16
C LEU A 331 4.21 -21.42 -6.77
N SER A 332 4.50 -22.28 -5.80
CA SER A 332 4.29 -22.02 -4.39
C SER A 332 5.19 -20.88 -3.89
N ARG A 333 4.86 -20.32 -2.71
CA ARG A 333 5.67 -19.25 -2.09
C ARG A 333 7.12 -19.67 -1.86
N THR A 334 7.38 -20.91 -1.46
CA THR A 334 8.73 -21.43 -1.23
C THR A 334 9.49 -21.63 -2.53
N GLU A 335 8.85 -22.11 -3.60
CA GLU A 335 9.49 -22.22 -4.92
C GLU A 335 9.83 -20.85 -5.51
N ILE A 336 9.01 -19.82 -5.24
CA ILE A 336 9.32 -18.43 -5.62
C ILE A 336 10.58 -17.93 -4.88
N VAL A 337 10.76 -18.28 -3.61
CA VAL A 337 11.99 -17.97 -2.86
C VAL A 337 13.19 -18.61 -3.57
N THR A 338 13.12 -19.89 -3.91
CA THR A 338 14.21 -20.57 -4.60
C THR A 338 14.50 -19.94 -5.96
N ALA A 339 13.47 -19.63 -6.75
CA ALA A 339 13.64 -18.96 -8.04
C ALA A 339 14.31 -17.59 -7.92
N SER A 340 14.04 -16.85 -6.83
CA SER A 340 14.62 -15.53 -6.58
C SER A 340 16.14 -15.53 -6.38
N THR A 341 16.74 -16.69 -6.07
CA THR A 341 18.22 -16.82 -6.01
C THR A 341 18.90 -16.61 -7.37
N GLY A 342 18.17 -16.79 -8.47
CA GLY A 342 18.66 -16.62 -9.84
C GLY A 342 18.48 -15.21 -10.41
N LEU A 343 18.03 -14.23 -9.61
CA LEU A 343 17.82 -12.86 -10.07
C LEU A 343 19.12 -12.19 -10.51
N ASP A 344 19.00 -11.30 -11.50
CA ASP A 344 20.07 -10.37 -11.88
C ASP A 344 20.16 -9.25 -10.83
N PHE A 345 21.00 -9.46 -9.82
CA PHE A 345 21.11 -8.57 -8.67
C PHE A 345 21.65 -7.18 -9.03
N LEU A 346 22.49 -7.05 -10.07
CA LEU A 346 22.93 -5.75 -10.58
C LEU A 346 21.74 -4.94 -11.06
N LYS A 347 20.92 -5.52 -11.96
CA LYS A 347 19.72 -4.86 -12.47
C LYS A 347 18.70 -4.58 -11.37
N LEU A 348 18.58 -5.48 -10.39
CA LEU A 348 17.71 -5.27 -9.23
C LEU A 348 18.13 -4.03 -8.42
N GLY A 349 19.43 -3.91 -8.11
CA GLY A 349 19.98 -2.76 -7.38
C GLY A 349 19.80 -1.44 -8.15
N GLU A 350 20.13 -1.43 -9.43
CA GLU A 350 19.92 -0.27 -10.32
C GLU A 350 18.44 0.15 -10.39
N ALA A 351 17.53 -0.82 -10.52
CA ALA A 351 16.10 -0.56 -10.58
C ALA A 351 15.56 -0.03 -9.24
N TYR A 352 16.02 -0.58 -8.12
CA TYR A 352 15.64 -0.09 -6.79
C TYR A 352 16.04 1.38 -6.59
N LEU A 353 17.31 1.72 -6.83
CA LEU A 353 17.76 3.11 -6.72
C LEU A 353 16.98 4.03 -7.67
N ARG A 354 16.95 3.70 -8.97
CA ARG A 354 16.28 4.53 -9.99
C ARG A 354 14.82 4.80 -9.65
N THR A 355 14.09 3.79 -9.18
CA THR A 355 12.65 3.94 -8.90
C THR A 355 12.35 4.56 -7.55
N SER A 356 13.27 4.51 -6.58
CA SER A 356 13.13 5.18 -5.29
C SER A 356 13.48 6.68 -5.33
N ARG A 357 14.19 7.15 -6.37
CA ARG A 357 14.60 8.58 -6.53
C ARG A 357 13.48 9.60 -6.40
N THR A 358 12.23 9.24 -6.70
CA THR A 358 11.10 10.16 -6.52
C THR A 358 10.81 10.48 -5.05
N ARG A 359 11.17 9.57 -4.14
CA ARG A 359 11.08 9.76 -2.68
C ARG A 359 12.42 10.09 -2.04
N THR A 360 13.54 9.61 -2.59
CA THR A 360 14.87 9.76 -1.97
C THR A 360 15.69 10.91 -2.53
N GLY A 361 15.35 11.44 -3.71
CA GLY A 361 16.22 12.40 -4.41
C GLY A 361 17.63 11.82 -4.62
N HIS A 362 18.64 12.68 -4.53
CA HIS A 362 20.06 12.29 -4.59
C HIS A 362 20.74 12.75 -3.29
N THR A 363 20.34 12.18 -2.16
CA THR A 363 20.94 12.44 -0.85
C THR A 363 22.11 11.49 -0.59
N PRO A 364 23.07 11.86 0.29
CA PRO A 364 24.20 10.98 0.63
C PRO A 364 23.72 9.64 1.18
N HIS A 365 22.73 9.65 2.07
CA HIS A 365 22.07 8.44 2.55
C HIS A 365 20.56 8.63 2.65
N PHE A 366 19.83 7.51 2.66
CA PHE A 366 18.40 7.49 2.97
C PHE A 366 17.99 6.22 3.69
N THR A 367 16.96 6.32 4.53
CA THR A 367 16.40 5.17 5.24
C THR A 367 15.21 4.57 4.51
N ASP A 368 15.21 3.24 4.35
CA ASP A 368 14.08 2.44 3.90
C ASP A 368 13.62 1.50 5.03
N LYS A 369 12.46 1.80 5.59
CA LYS A 369 11.96 1.17 6.81
C LYS A 369 10.69 0.35 6.56
N PHE A 370 10.56 -0.24 5.37
CA PHE A 370 9.45 -1.15 5.08
C PHE A 370 9.62 -2.50 5.81
N PRO A 371 8.69 -2.93 6.69
CA PRO A 371 8.88 -4.12 7.54
C PRO A 371 9.22 -5.41 6.77
N GLN A 372 8.60 -5.61 5.60
CA GLN A 372 8.82 -6.81 4.79
C GLN A 372 10.23 -6.90 4.20
N ASN A 373 11.03 -5.83 4.24
CA ASN A 373 12.44 -5.89 3.87
C ASN A 373 13.23 -6.92 4.72
N SER A 374 12.71 -7.33 5.89
CA SER A 374 13.26 -8.47 6.64
C SER A 374 13.29 -9.78 5.87
N TYR A 375 12.41 -9.97 4.88
CA TYR A 375 12.42 -11.15 4.02
C TYR A 375 13.46 -11.08 2.91
N TYR A 376 13.93 -9.88 2.59
CA TYR A 376 14.71 -9.60 1.40
C TYR A 376 16.17 -9.30 1.69
N VAL A 377 16.62 -9.33 2.95
CA VAL A 377 17.98 -8.93 3.35
C VAL A 377 19.07 -9.64 2.52
N GLY A 378 18.95 -10.95 2.29
CA GLY A 378 19.90 -11.68 1.44
C GLY A 378 19.97 -11.13 0.00
N MET A 379 18.82 -10.83 -0.61
CA MET A 379 18.77 -10.21 -1.93
C MET A 379 19.24 -8.75 -1.92
N ILE A 380 18.92 -7.98 -0.87
CA ILE A 380 19.36 -6.59 -0.70
C ILE A 380 20.89 -6.55 -0.66
N LEU A 381 21.53 -7.38 0.16
CA LEU A 381 23.00 -7.44 0.27
C LEU A 381 23.68 -7.93 -1.01
N LYS A 382 22.99 -8.70 -1.86
CA LYS A 382 23.48 -9.05 -3.20
C LYS A 382 23.30 -7.93 -4.21
N ALA A 383 22.15 -7.26 -4.19
CA ALA A 383 21.79 -6.21 -5.13
C ALA A 383 22.52 -4.88 -4.84
N LEU A 384 22.83 -4.62 -3.57
CA LEU A 384 23.42 -3.38 -3.07
C LEU A 384 24.53 -3.75 -2.07
N PRO A 385 25.74 -4.11 -2.55
CA PRO A 385 26.76 -4.75 -1.71
C PRO A 385 27.25 -3.91 -0.54
N GLN A 386 27.16 -2.57 -0.63
CA GLN A 386 27.54 -1.64 0.45
C GLN A 386 26.35 -1.15 1.30
N ALA A 387 25.12 -1.58 1.01
CA ALA A 387 23.96 -1.18 1.81
C ALA A 387 24.09 -1.63 3.27
N LYS A 388 23.57 -0.81 4.18
CA LYS A 388 23.52 -1.12 5.61
C LYS A 388 22.14 -1.60 6.02
N ILE A 389 22.07 -2.60 6.88
CA ILE A 389 20.83 -3.15 7.44
C ILE A 389 20.87 -2.97 8.95
N ILE A 390 19.84 -2.34 9.50
CA ILE A 390 19.68 -2.16 10.94
C ILE A 390 18.46 -2.96 11.39
N ILE A 391 18.70 -4.01 12.17
CA ILE A 391 17.68 -4.85 12.78
C ILE A 391 17.22 -4.21 14.08
N MET A 392 15.93 -3.92 14.18
CA MET A 392 15.30 -3.46 15.42
C MET A 392 14.77 -4.66 16.21
N LYS A 393 15.39 -4.95 17.37
CA LYS A 393 14.90 -5.95 18.33
C LYS A 393 14.28 -5.27 19.56
N ARG A 394 13.09 -5.74 19.93
CA ARG A 394 12.35 -5.32 21.12
C ARG A 394 11.97 -6.57 21.91
N HIS A 395 11.75 -6.44 23.22
CA HIS A 395 11.30 -7.55 24.06
C HIS A 395 10.09 -8.30 23.43
N PRO A 396 10.13 -9.65 23.30
CA PRO A 396 9.13 -10.44 22.58
C PRO A 396 7.68 -10.13 22.98
N ILE A 397 7.39 -10.15 24.29
CA ILE A 397 6.05 -9.87 24.82
C ILE A 397 5.56 -8.48 24.41
N ALA A 398 6.45 -7.47 24.43
CA ALA A 398 6.08 -6.09 24.15
C ALA A 398 5.75 -5.88 22.68
N VAL A 399 6.48 -6.53 21.76
CA VAL A 399 6.20 -6.43 20.33
C VAL A 399 4.99 -7.27 19.93
N CYS A 400 4.86 -8.52 20.42
CA CYS A 400 3.68 -9.35 20.13
C CYS A 400 2.40 -8.68 20.62
N TYR A 401 2.39 -8.13 21.84
CA TYR A 401 1.23 -7.40 22.35
C TYR A 401 0.94 -6.13 21.54
N ALA A 402 1.97 -5.36 21.15
CA ALA A 402 1.78 -4.15 20.36
C ALA A 402 1.24 -4.43 18.95
N VAL A 403 1.61 -5.56 18.35
CA VAL A 403 1.10 -6.02 17.04
C VAL A 403 -0.32 -6.56 17.19
N TYR A 404 -0.58 -7.42 18.18
CA TYR A 404 -1.92 -7.92 18.51
C TYR A 404 -2.93 -6.80 18.79
N ASN A 405 -2.45 -5.70 19.37
CA ASN A 405 -3.28 -4.55 19.67
C ASN A 405 -3.68 -3.72 18.44
N GLN A 406 -3.02 -3.88 17.29
CA GLN A 406 -3.27 -3.03 16.13
C GLN A 406 -4.28 -3.70 15.19
N LEU A 407 -5.34 -2.96 14.84
CA LEU A 407 -6.16 -3.30 13.67
C LEU A 407 -5.40 -2.80 12.43
N PHE A 408 -4.84 -3.71 11.65
CA PHE A 408 -4.13 -3.40 10.42
C PHE A 408 -5.10 -3.28 9.23
N ASN A 409 -4.73 -2.48 8.25
CA ASN A 409 -5.49 -2.34 7.01
C ASN A 409 -5.10 -3.43 6.00
N GLU A 410 -5.95 -3.64 4.99
CA GLU A 410 -5.64 -4.42 3.77
C GLU A 410 -5.11 -5.83 4.06
N ASP A 411 -5.68 -6.53 5.04
CA ASP A 411 -5.32 -7.91 5.39
C ASP A 411 -3.82 -8.10 5.67
N SER A 412 -3.14 -7.03 6.11
CA SER A 412 -1.73 -7.07 6.47
C SER A 412 -1.55 -7.74 7.83
N TYR A 413 -0.48 -8.55 7.94
CA TYR A 413 -0.06 -9.20 9.19
C TYR A 413 -1.13 -10.12 9.80
N LEU A 414 -1.73 -11.00 9.00
CA LEU A 414 -2.86 -11.88 9.40
C LEU A 414 -2.63 -12.73 10.66
N TYR A 415 -1.37 -13.07 10.97
CA TYR A 415 -0.99 -13.76 12.21
C TYR A 415 -1.24 -12.95 13.48
N SER A 416 -1.50 -11.64 13.38
CA SER A 416 -1.62 -10.76 14.56
C SER A 416 -2.91 -10.92 15.34
N TYR A 417 -3.88 -11.70 14.85
CA TYR A 417 -5.23 -11.78 15.44
C TYR A 417 -5.47 -13.05 16.26
N ASP A 418 -4.44 -13.88 16.39
CA ASP A 418 -4.39 -15.00 17.34
C ASP A 418 -3.03 -14.96 18.07
N LEU A 419 -3.03 -15.18 19.39
CA LEU A 419 -1.82 -15.04 20.20
C LEU A 419 -0.83 -16.19 20.00
N GLU A 420 -1.30 -17.39 19.68
CA GLU A 420 -0.44 -18.54 19.38
C GLU A 420 0.19 -18.37 18.00
N GLU A 421 -0.62 -17.99 16.98
CA GLU A 421 -0.10 -17.68 15.64
C GLU A 421 0.91 -16.52 15.66
N MET A 422 0.65 -15.46 16.44
CA MET A 422 1.58 -14.35 16.63
C MET A 422 2.89 -14.81 17.29
N ALA A 423 2.82 -15.70 18.28
CA ALA A 423 4.01 -16.23 18.94
C ALA A 423 4.86 -17.11 18.00
N ASP A 424 4.21 -18.02 17.27
CA ASP A 424 4.86 -18.88 16.27
C ASP A 424 5.53 -18.05 15.18
N TYR A 425 4.82 -17.04 14.66
CA TYR A 425 5.36 -16.12 13.67
C TYR A 425 6.57 -15.36 14.24
N TYR A 426 6.47 -14.82 15.46
CA TYR A 426 7.57 -14.09 16.11
C TYR A 426 8.83 -14.96 16.22
N ILE A 427 8.68 -16.20 16.69
CA ILE A 427 9.79 -17.13 16.87
C ILE A 427 10.51 -17.38 15.55
N GLU A 428 9.78 -17.62 14.47
CA GLU A 428 10.40 -17.88 13.17
C GLU A 428 10.98 -16.61 12.52
N HIS A 429 10.34 -15.46 12.73
CA HIS A 429 10.89 -14.16 12.31
C HIS A 429 12.19 -13.82 13.06
N ASP A 430 12.28 -14.09 14.36
CA ASP A 430 13.50 -13.86 15.14
C ASP A 430 14.65 -14.77 14.69
N LYS A 431 14.37 -16.02 14.31
CA LYS A 431 15.35 -16.90 13.66
C LYS A 431 15.82 -16.32 12.32
N LEU A 432 14.91 -15.75 11.53
CA LEU A 432 15.23 -15.09 10.26
C LEU A 432 16.14 -13.87 10.47
N LEU A 433 15.83 -13.00 11.43
CA LEU A 433 16.67 -11.85 11.76
C LEU A 433 18.05 -12.28 12.28
N SER A 434 18.09 -13.31 13.14
CA SER A 434 19.35 -13.84 13.68
C SER A 434 20.21 -14.48 12.58
N HIS A 435 19.59 -15.12 11.59
CA HIS A 435 20.27 -15.61 10.40
C HIS A 435 20.95 -14.48 9.62
N TRP A 436 20.25 -13.36 9.38
CA TRP A 436 20.84 -12.20 8.71
C TRP A 436 21.99 -11.56 9.49
N GLN A 437 21.85 -11.46 10.82
CA GLN A 437 22.94 -10.96 11.66
C GLN A 437 24.18 -11.86 11.59
N HIS A 438 23.99 -13.17 11.42
CA HIS A 438 25.11 -14.11 11.33
C HIS A 438 25.85 -14.05 9.98
N ILE A 439 25.13 -13.88 8.86
CA ILE A 439 25.72 -13.96 7.50
C ILE A 439 25.99 -12.60 6.84
N GLY A 440 25.54 -11.51 7.47
CA GLY A 440 25.59 -10.16 6.91
C GLY A 440 26.84 -9.36 7.22
N ASP A 441 27.77 -9.92 7.99
CA ASP A 441 29.00 -9.27 8.46
C ASP A 441 28.74 -7.91 9.14
N ASP A 442 29.64 -6.94 8.97
CA ASP A 442 29.56 -5.57 9.50
C ASP A 442 28.46 -4.71 8.86
N ARG A 443 27.76 -5.23 7.85
CA ARG A 443 26.66 -4.55 7.17
C ARG A 443 25.33 -4.72 7.89
N VAL A 444 25.20 -5.73 8.75
CA VAL A 444 23.96 -6.02 9.48
C VAL A 444 24.17 -5.78 10.97
N ILE A 445 23.51 -4.75 11.51
CA ILE A 445 23.67 -4.30 12.89
C ILE A 445 22.35 -4.48 13.63
N THR A 446 22.39 -4.99 14.86
CA THR A 446 21.19 -5.11 15.71
C THR A 446 21.15 -4.01 16.77
N VAL A 447 20.02 -3.33 16.85
CA VAL A 447 19.68 -2.35 17.90
C VAL A 447 18.61 -2.95 18.81
N TYR A 448 18.84 -2.86 20.12
CA TYR A 448 17.91 -3.33 21.14
C TYR A 448 17.15 -2.16 21.77
N TYR A 449 15.83 -2.30 21.90
CA TYR A 449 14.91 -1.29 22.46
C TYR A 449 14.03 -1.82 23.59
#